data_AF-A0A1Y4F2H3-F1
#
_entry.id   AF-A0A1Y4F2H3-F1
#
_cell.length_a   1.000
_cell.length_b   1.000
_cell.length_c   1.000
_cell.angle_alpha   90.00
_cell.angle_beta   90.00
_cell.angle_gamma   90.00
#
_symmetry.space_group_name_H-M   'P 1'
#
loop_
_entity.id
_entity.type
_entity.pdbx_description
1 polymer ?
#
loop_
_entity_poly.entity_id
_entity_poly.type
_entity_poly.pdbx_seq_one_letter_code
_entity_poly.pdbx_strand_id
1 'polypeptide(L)'
;MTSQGYFAVFFCVYGGFFMIYDRYSTSNDVMKEFLLYGAELTDMGFPILPAVNTRPKDTVDFGESFSRILKGHRKLNVNFYIDDEKFQKLWNNPDKYLEHLKCFHSVCGLDFSIDTQMPLVMQYWNKYRSMALDWYLSLNGITVIPSVNILPYEGREWLLDGIPQRSVVSCCTNGRIRSKRAREEFCEGFYQMCGKLQPLRVVIIGRIPDELNSPIEIINLKSRNQRIKEKFGEE
;
A
#
# COMPACT_ATOMS: atom_id res chain seq x y z
N MET A 1 -17.67 27.90 -17.69
CA MET A 1 -18.51 27.72 -16.49
C MET A 1 -18.15 26.38 -15.88
N THR A 2 -17.19 26.39 -14.96
CA THR A 2 -16.81 25.23 -14.15
C THR A 2 -17.83 25.06 -13.05
N SER A 3 -18.55 23.95 -13.06
CA SER A 3 -19.44 23.56 -11.96
C SER A 3 -18.58 23.07 -10.80
N GLN A 4 -18.31 23.94 -9.82
CA GLN A 4 -17.83 23.50 -8.50
C GLN A 4 -19.00 22.79 -7.80
N GLY A 5 -18.95 21.46 -7.75
CA GLY A 5 -19.87 20.69 -6.93
C GLY A 5 -19.47 20.84 -5.47
N TYR A 6 -20.10 21.75 -4.74
CA TYR A 6 -19.95 21.85 -3.30
C TYR A 6 -20.90 20.88 -2.61
N PHE A 7 -20.37 19.81 -2.04
CA PHE A 7 -21.03 19.03 -0.99
C PHE A 7 -20.18 19.14 0.27
N ALA A 8 -20.46 20.16 1.08
CA ALA A 8 -19.92 20.28 2.42
C ALA A 8 -20.70 19.32 3.33
N VAL A 9 -20.10 18.17 3.67
CA VAL A 9 -20.61 17.30 4.73
C VAL A 9 -19.84 17.66 6.00
N PHE A 10 -20.45 18.50 6.84
CA PHE A 10 -19.90 18.83 8.16
C PHE A 10 -20.12 17.66 9.12
N PHE A 11 -19.07 16.91 9.42
CA PHE A 11 -19.05 16.07 10.63
C PHE A 11 -18.48 16.88 11.79
N CYS A 12 -19.36 17.27 12.72
CA CYS A 12 -18.96 17.85 13.99
C CYS A 12 -18.54 16.71 14.91
N VAL A 13 -17.24 16.51 15.09
CA VAL A 13 -16.69 15.69 16.18
C VAL A 13 -15.82 16.60 17.04
N TYR A 14 -16.10 16.58 18.34
CA TYR A 14 -15.51 17.42 19.37
C TYR A 14 -13.97 17.52 19.28
N GLY A 15 -13.45 18.76 19.27
CA GLY A 15 -12.11 19.08 19.80
C GLY A 15 -10.92 18.87 18.86
N GLY A 16 -10.86 19.62 17.77
CA GLY A 16 -9.66 19.77 16.93
C GLY A 16 -10.07 20.25 15.54
N PHE A 17 -9.45 21.31 15.02
CA PHE A 17 -9.72 21.78 13.66
C PHE A 17 -8.94 20.87 12.69
N PHE A 18 -9.50 19.71 12.38
CA PHE A 18 -8.95 18.80 11.38
C PHE A 18 -9.40 19.26 9.99
N MET A 19 -8.44 19.56 9.12
CA MET A 19 -8.73 19.96 7.74
C MET A 19 -8.96 18.72 6.89
N ILE A 20 -10.23 18.42 6.63
CA ILE A 20 -10.63 17.34 5.72
C ILE A 20 -10.51 17.87 4.28
N TYR A 21 -9.90 17.08 3.40
CA TYR A 21 -9.77 17.44 2.00
C TYR A 21 -11.13 17.36 1.28
N ASP A 22 -11.71 18.52 0.96
CA ASP A 22 -13.07 18.68 0.45
C ASP A 22 -13.15 19.36 -0.94
N ARG A 23 -12.00 19.70 -1.54
CA ARG A 23 -11.91 20.42 -2.82
C ARG A 23 -11.15 19.60 -3.85
N TYR A 24 -11.76 19.37 -5.00
CA TYR A 24 -11.07 18.86 -6.18
C TYR A 24 -11.76 19.39 -7.45
N SER A 25 -10.98 19.56 -8.52
CA SER A 25 -11.53 19.93 -9.83
C SER A 25 -11.90 18.66 -10.60
N THR A 26 -13.16 18.51 -11.01
CA THR A 26 -13.63 17.30 -11.72
C THR A 26 -13.36 17.32 -13.23
N SER A 27 -13.09 18.48 -13.82
CA SER A 27 -12.87 18.58 -15.27
C SER A 27 -11.44 18.17 -15.62
N ASN A 28 -11.27 16.99 -16.20
CA ASN A 28 -9.98 16.44 -16.66
C ASN A 28 -8.91 16.38 -15.57
N ASP A 29 -9.26 15.84 -14.39
CA ASP A 29 -8.35 15.68 -13.27
C ASP A 29 -7.24 14.66 -13.56
N VAL A 30 -6.11 15.15 -14.08
CA VAL A 30 -4.91 14.35 -14.35
C VAL A 30 -4.25 13.90 -13.05
N MET A 31 -4.30 14.74 -12.01
CA MET A 31 -3.65 14.49 -10.72
C MET A 31 -4.46 13.59 -9.80
N LYS A 32 -5.74 13.38 -10.14
CA LYS A 32 -6.71 12.54 -9.42
C LYS A 32 -6.88 12.96 -7.97
N GLU A 33 -6.94 14.27 -7.75
CA GLU A 33 -7.25 14.90 -6.47
C GLU A 33 -8.57 14.38 -5.87
N PHE A 34 -9.54 13.98 -6.71
CA PHE A 34 -10.77 13.34 -6.24
C PHE A 34 -10.54 12.09 -5.37
N LEU A 35 -9.41 11.40 -5.54
CA LEU A 35 -9.06 10.23 -4.73
C LEU A 35 -8.81 10.59 -3.28
N LEU A 36 -8.45 11.83 -2.98
CA LEU A 36 -8.20 12.30 -1.61
C LEU A 36 -9.47 12.79 -0.90
N TYR A 37 -10.62 12.78 -1.57
CA TYR A 37 -11.84 13.31 -0.97
C TYR A 37 -12.13 12.65 0.39
N GLY A 38 -12.35 13.48 1.40
CA GLY A 38 -12.60 13.03 2.78
C GLY A 38 -11.35 12.66 3.58
N ALA A 39 -10.15 12.72 2.99
CA ALA A 39 -8.90 12.41 3.70
C ALA A 39 -8.49 13.54 4.64
N GLU A 40 -7.99 13.16 5.81
CA GLU A 40 -7.06 13.99 6.57
C GLU A 40 -5.68 13.87 5.92
N LEU A 41 -4.98 14.99 5.75
CA LEU A 41 -3.66 15.02 5.12
C LEU A 41 -2.57 15.33 6.13
N THR A 42 -1.38 14.76 5.93
CA THR A 42 -0.16 15.11 6.65
C THR A 42 0.34 16.50 6.23
N ASP A 43 1.34 17.04 6.92
CA ASP A 43 1.98 18.31 6.55
C ASP A 43 2.54 18.31 5.11
N MET A 44 2.94 17.13 4.61
CA MET A 44 3.41 16.95 3.24
C MET A 44 2.29 16.74 2.22
N GLY A 45 1.03 16.62 2.66
CA GLY A 45 -0.12 16.42 1.80
C GLY A 45 -0.43 14.96 1.47
N PHE A 46 0.16 13.98 2.17
CA PHE A 46 -0.22 12.57 1.99
C PHE A 46 -1.49 12.28 2.79
N PRO A 47 -2.44 11.47 2.27
CA PRO A 47 -3.59 11.06 3.08
C PRO A 47 -3.15 10.14 4.23
N ILE A 48 -3.72 10.36 5.41
CA ILE A 48 -3.52 9.50 6.57
C ILE A 48 -4.43 8.27 6.41
N LEU A 49 -3.82 7.09 6.23
CA LEU A 49 -4.58 5.86 6.03
C LEU A 49 -5.20 5.35 7.35
N PRO A 50 -6.38 4.73 7.32
CA PRO A 50 -6.96 4.11 8.50
C PRO A 50 -6.13 2.90 8.95
N ALA A 51 -5.96 2.74 10.26
CA ALA A 51 -5.32 1.56 10.83
C ALA A 51 -6.19 0.31 10.63
N VAL A 52 -5.56 -0.82 10.32
CA VAL A 52 -6.25 -2.11 10.15
C VAL A 52 -5.66 -3.18 11.06
N ASN A 53 -6.50 -4.11 11.52
CA ASN A 53 -6.09 -5.27 12.28
C ASN A 53 -6.61 -6.56 11.62
N THR A 54 -5.89 -7.02 10.59
CA THR A 54 -6.27 -8.19 9.79
C THR A 54 -5.15 -9.23 9.73
N ARG A 55 -5.50 -10.48 9.39
CA ARG A 55 -4.56 -11.61 9.29
C ARG A 55 -4.77 -12.34 7.95
N PRO A 56 -4.18 -11.85 6.84
CA PRO A 56 -4.28 -12.54 5.57
C PRO A 56 -3.59 -13.91 5.66
N LYS A 57 -4.21 -14.94 5.08
CA LYS A 57 -3.70 -16.33 5.12
C LYS A 57 -2.96 -16.72 3.85
N ASP A 58 -3.33 -16.13 2.73
CA ASP A 58 -2.72 -16.33 1.43
C ASP A 58 -2.96 -15.09 0.57
N THR A 59 -2.22 -14.97 -0.53
CA THR A 59 -2.25 -13.78 -1.38
C THR A 59 -2.30 -14.11 -2.86
N VAL A 60 -2.75 -13.18 -3.68
CA VAL A 60 -2.68 -13.27 -5.14
C VAL A 60 -2.25 -11.91 -5.67
N ASP A 61 -1.40 -11.85 -6.71
CA ASP A 61 -1.09 -10.56 -7.31
C ASP A 61 -2.29 -10.00 -8.09
N PHE A 62 -2.36 -8.69 -8.27
CA PHE A 62 -3.47 -8.04 -8.96
C PHE A 62 -3.73 -8.60 -10.36
N GLY A 63 -2.70 -9.02 -11.09
CA GLY A 63 -2.86 -9.67 -12.39
C GLY A 63 -3.57 -11.02 -12.28
N GLU A 64 -3.08 -11.90 -11.41
CA GLU A 64 -3.66 -13.24 -11.17
C GLU A 64 -5.04 -13.17 -10.50
N SER A 65 -5.38 -12.07 -9.84
CA SER A 65 -6.67 -11.87 -9.18
C SER A 65 -7.86 -11.98 -10.15
N PHE A 66 -7.66 -11.73 -11.45
CA PHE A 66 -8.69 -11.83 -12.49
C PHE A 66 -8.82 -13.24 -13.10
N SER A 67 -8.02 -14.20 -12.65
CA SER A 67 -8.01 -15.55 -13.21
C SER A 67 -9.34 -16.28 -12.94
N ARG A 68 -9.97 -16.83 -13.99
CA ARG A 68 -11.26 -17.55 -13.88
C ARG A 68 -11.18 -18.84 -13.06
N ILE A 69 -9.99 -19.42 -12.95
CA ILE A 69 -9.74 -20.62 -12.15
C ILE A 69 -9.49 -20.30 -10.67
N LEU A 70 -9.30 -19.03 -10.31
CA LEU A 70 -9.10 -18.61 -8.93
C LEU A 70 -10.37 -18.89 -8.11
N LYS A 71 -10.21 -19.52 -6.96
CA LYS A 71 -11.29 -19.83 -6.01
C LYS A 71 -10.94 -19.30 -4.63
N GLY A 72 -11.95 -19.12 -3.79
CA GLY A 72 -11.75 -18.70 -2.41
C GLY A 72 -11.30 -17.26 -2.24
N HIS A 73 -11.75 -16.33 -3.10
CA HIS A 73 -11.44 -14.89 -3.05
C HIS A 73 -11.46 -14.30 -1.62
N ARG A 74 -12.49 -14.60 -0.82
CA ARG A 74 -12.62 -14.16 0.60
C ARG A 74 -11.56 -14.71 1.57
N LYS A 75 -10.67 -15.60 1.12
CA LYS A 75 -9.52 -16.11 1.90
C LYS A 75 -8.20 -15.53 1.40
N LEU A 76 -8.22 -14.82 0.28
CA LEU A 76 -7.06 -14.28 -0.39
C LEU A 76 -6.96 -12.78 -0.16
N ASN A 77 -5.72 -12.31 -0.03
CA ASN A 77 -5.38 -10.90 -0.06
C ASN A 77 -4.80 -10.53 -1.44
N VAL A 78 -5.29 -9.48 -2.09
CA VAL A 78 -4.68 -8.99 -3.34
C VAL A 78 -3.43 -8.19 -3.03
N ASN A 79 -2.35 -8.36 -3.78
CA ASN A 79 -1.16 -7.50 -3.66
C ASN A 79 -0.76 -6.88 -5.00
N PHE A 80 -0.02 -5.78 -4.94
CA PHE A 80 0.46 -5.05 -6.11
C PHE A 80 1.98 -5.13 -6.28
N TYR A 81 2.62 -6.15 -5.73
CA TYR A 81 4.06 -6.37 -5.85
C TYR A 81 4.42 -7.02 -7.20
N ILE A 82 4.05 -6.33 -8.26
CA ILE A 82 4.25 -6.65 -9.68
C ILE A 82 4.67 -5.36 -10.41
N ASP A 83 5.02 -5.45 -11.68
CA ASP A 83 5.40 -4.26 -12.45
C ASP A 83 4.28 -3.21 -12.47
N ASP A 84 4.63 -1.94 -12.20
CA ASP A 84 3.69 -0.80 -12.12
C ASP A 84 2.70 -0.73 -13.29
N GLU A 85 3.16 -1.04 -14.50
CA GLU A 85 2.35 -1.07 -15.72
C GLU A 85 1.08 -1.92 -15.56
N LYS A 86 1.17 -3.05 -14.83
CA LYS A 86 0.08 -4.01 -14.68
C LYS A 86 -1.06 -3.49 -13.83
N PHE A 87 -0.79 -2.55 -12.91
CA PHE A 87 -1.80 -1.92 -12.07
C PHE A 87 -1.99 -0.43 -12.35
N GLN A 88 -1.27 0.15 -13.31
CA GLN A 88 -1.53 1.51 -13.82
C GLN A 88 -2.99 1.71 -14.25
N LYS A 89 -3.65 0.64 -14.74
CA LYS A 89 -5.09 0.64 -15.06
C LYS A 89 -5.99 0.98 -13.87
N LEU A 90 -5.59 0.60 -12.65
CA LEU A 90 -6.30 0.91 -11.41
C LEU A 90 -6.20 2.41 -11.08
N TRP A 91 -5.00 3.00 -11.22
CA TRP A 91 -4.84 4.47 -11.14
C TRP A 91 -5.72 5.18 -12.15
N ASN A 92 -5.72 4.71 -13.40
CA ASN A 92 -6.47 5.37 -14.46
C ASN A 92 -7.99 5.28 -14.27
N ASN A 93 -8.53 4.15 -13.78
CA ASN A 93 -9.96 3.88 -13.66
C ASN A 93 -10.31 3.14 -12.35
N PRO A 94 -10.17 3.79 -11.17
CA PRO A 94 -10.26 3.10 -9.88
C PRO A 94 -11.65 2.47 -9.63
N ASP A 95 -12.72 3.19 -9.96
CA ASP A 95 -14.12 2.78 -9.79
C ASP A 95 -14.41 1.41 -10.43
N LYS A 96 -13.80 1.13 -11.59
CA LYS A 96 -14.01 -0.14 -12.34
C LYS A 96 -13.54 -1.37 -11.58
N TYR A 97 -12.67 -1.21 -10.59
CA TYR A 97 -12.06 -2.32 -9.86
C TYR A 97 -12.56 -2.47 -8.43
N LEU A 98 -13.42 -1.56 -7.94
CA LEU A 98 -13.93 -1.59 -6.57
C LEU A 98 -14.67 -2.90 -6.26
N GLU A 99 -15.65 -3.28 -7.09
CA GLU A 99 -16.44 -4.50 -6.87
C GLU A 99 -15.59 -5.78 -6.97
N HIS A 100 -14.57 -5.76 -7.83
CA HIS A 100 -13.60 -6.85 -7.92
C HIS A 100 -12.80 -6.99 -6.63
N LEU A 101 -12.20 -5.89 -6.15
CA LEU A 101 -11.36 -5.88 -4.96
C LEU A 101 -12.17 -6.19 -3.68
N LYS A 102 -13.44 -5.78 -3.60
CA LYS A 102 -14.36 -6.13 -2.50
C LYS A 102 -14.64 -7.64 -2.38
N CYS A 103 -14.36 -8.43 -3.42
CA CYS A 103 -14.51 -9.89 -3.35
C CYS A 103 -13.45 -10.56 -2.46
N PHE A 104 -12.35 -9.87 -2.16
CA PHE A 104 -11.19 -10.39 -1.45
C PHE A 104 -11.24 -10.11 0.05
N HIS A 105 -10.44 -10.84 0.83
CA HIS A 105 -10.34 -10.65 2.28
C HIS A 105 -9.80 -9.26 2.63
N SER A 106 -8.75 -8.85 1.90
CA SER A 106 -8.08 -7.57 2.05
C SER A 106 -7.22 -7.32 0.81
N VAL A 107 -6.60 -6.14 0.76
CA VAL A 107 -5.68 -5.72 -0.29
C VAL A 107 -4.42 -5.18 0.40
N CYS A 108 -3.23 -5.61 0.00
CA CYS A 108 -2.00 -4.87 0.31
C CYS A 108 -2.05 -3.54 -0.45
N GLY A 109 -1.61 -2.48 0.21
CA GLY A 109 -1.56 -1.15 -0.38
C GLY A 109 -0.74 -1.13 -1.67
N LEU A 110 -1.03 -0.15 -2.51
CA LEU A 110 -0.35 0.07 -3.76
C LEU A 110 1.16 0.28 -3.53
N ASP A 111 2.01 -0.32 -4.36
CA ASP A 111 3.48 -0.22 -4.29
C ASP A 111 4.05 0.31 -5.61
N PHE A 112 3.65 1.53 -6.03
CA PHE A 112 4.34 2.19 -7.15
C PHE A 112 5.83 2.29 -6.85
N SER A 113 6.64 1.93 -7.83
CA SER A 113 8.08 1.73 -7.64
C SER A 113 8.78 3.00 -7.18
N ILE A 114 9.49 2.93 -6.06
CA ILE A 114 10.39 3.98 -5.57
C ILE A 114 11.81 3.42 -5.52
N ASP A 115 12.72 4.07 -6.23
CA ASP A 115 14.17 3.84 -6.18
C ASP A 115 14.86 5.10 -5.66
N THR A 116 15.82 4.94 -4.76
CA THR A 116 16.61 6.04 -4.18
C THR A 116 17.38 6.87 -5.21
N GLN A 117 17.63 6.34 -6.40
CA GLN A 117 18.30 7.03 -7.50
C GLN A 117 17.33 7.85 -8.38
N MET A 118 16.01 7.70 -8.18
CA MET A 118 15.02 8.52 -8.90
C MET A 118 15.06 9.97 -8.41
N PRO A 119 14.72 10.96 -9.26
CA PRO A 119 14.49 12.32 -8.80
C PRO A 119 13.50 12.35 -7.63
N LEU A 120 13.83 13.08 -6.56
CA LEU A 120 13.03 13.10 -5.32
C LEU A 120 11.55 13.44 -5.58
N VAL A 121 11.28 14.37 -6.49
CA VAL A 121 9.92 14.74 -6.90
C VAL A 121 9.13 13.57 -7.50
N MET A 122 9.79 12.66 -8.22
CA MET A 122 9.14 11.45 -8.75
C MET A 122 8.90 10.42 -7.64
N GLN A 123 9.78 10.34 -6.65
CA GLN A 123 9.58 9.47 -5.50
C GLN A 123 8.35 9.93 -4.69
N TYR A 124 8.23 11.24 -4.44
CA TYR A 124 7.04 11.83 -3.83
C TYR A 124 5.78 11.57 -4.65
N TRP A 125 5.85 11.75 -5.97
CA TRP A 125 4.73 11.47 -6.87
C TRP A 125 4.28 10.00 -6.78
N ASN A 126 5.20 9.06 -6.78
CA ASN A 126 4.86 7.63 -6.68
C ASN A 126 4.26 7.27 -5.33
N LYS A 127 4.80 7.80 -4.25
CA LYS A 127 4.20 7.66 -2.92
C LYS A 127 2.78 8.24 -2.88
N TYR A 128 2.59 9.45 -3.41
CA TYR A 128 1.26 10.07 -3.49
C TYR A 128 0.27 9.18 -4.24
N ARG A 129 0.63 8.66 -5.42
CA ARG A 129 -0.24 7.79 -6.21
C ARG A 129 -0.64 6.53 -5.46
N SER A 130 0.28 5.92 -4.72
CA SER A 130 -0.02 4.76 -3.87
C SER A 130 -1.01 5.13 -2.76
N MET A 131 -0.68 6.16 -1.97
CA MET A 131 -1.45 6.56 -0.80
C MET A 131 -2.86 7.06 -1.16
N ALA A 132 -3.00 7.79 -2.26
CA ALA A 132 -4.29 8.27 -2.75
C ALA A 132 -5.23 7.12 -3.15
N LEU A 133 -4.70 6.11 -3.84
CA LEU A 133 -5.49 4.90 -4.14
C LEU A 133 -5.80 4.11 -2.87
N ASP A 134 -4.84 3.94 -1.96
CA ASP A 134 -5.06 3.21 -0.70
C ASP A 134 -6.17 3.87 0.14
N TRP A 135 -6.17 5.20 0.23
CA TRP A 135 -7.23 5.95 0.89
C TRP A 135 -8.56 5.74 0.18
N TYR A 136 -8.60 5.94 -1.14
CA TYR A 136 -9.82 5.80 -1.93
C TYR A 136 -10.44 4.40 -1.83
N LEU A 137 -9.62 3.35 -1.88
CA LEU A 137 -10.08 1.97 -1.70
C LEU A 137 -10.62 1.74 -0.29
N SER A 138 -9.96 2.28 0.73
CA SER A 138 -10.38 2.20 2.13
C SER A 138 -11.73 2.87 2.36
N LEU A 139 -11.91 4.09 1.83
CA LEU A 139 -13.16 4.84 1.88
C LEU A 139 -14.33 4.07 1.24
N ASN A 140 -14.02 3.27 0.21
CA ASN A 140 -14.99 2.42 -0.49
C ASN A 140 -15.18 1.03 0.16
N GLY A 141 -14.79 0.87 1.43
CA GLY A 141 -15.08 -0.32 2.24
C GLY A 141 -14.16 -1.52 1.97
N ILE A 142 -13.03 -1.32 1.29
CA ILE A 142 -12.01 -2.36 1.11
C ILE A 142 -11.04 -2.30 2.29
N THR A 143 -10.73 -3.45 2.91
CA THR A 143 -9.67 -3.51 3.93
C THR A 143 -8.31 -3.41 3.25
N VAL A 144 -7.68 -2.23 3.30
CA VAL A 144 -6.34 -1.99 2.77
C VAL A 144 -5.30 -2.12 3.88
N ILE A 145 -4.29 -2.96 3.68
CA ILE A 145 -3.11 -3.11 4.54
C ILE A 145 -2.04 -2.17 3.96
N PRO A 146 -1.69 -1.04 4.59
CA PRO A 146 -0.74 -0.09 4.04
C PRO A 146 0.59 -0.75 3.61
N SER A 147 1.05 -0.46 2.39
CA SER A 147 2.34 -0.95 1.92
C SER A 147 3.45 0.00 2.35
N VAL A 148 4.55 -0.56 2.86
CA VAL A 148 5.74 0.19 3.27
C VAL A 148 6.95 -0.22 2.43
N ASN A 149 7.62 0.77 1.83
CA ASN A 149 8.91 0.55 1.18
C ASN A 149 9.99 0.47 2.26
N ILE A 150 10.44 -0.76 2.57
CA ILE A 150 11.50 -1.00 3.54
C ILE A 150 12.86 -0.64 2.92
N LEU A 151 13.39 0.48 3.35
CA LEU A 151 14.69 1.03 3.03
C LEU A 151 15.26 1.66 4.30
N PRO A 152 16.58 1.90 4.41
CA PRO A 152 17.10 2.78 5.45
C PRO A 152 16.45 4.18 5.33
N TYR A 153 15.80 4.62 6.39
CA TYR A 153 14.92 5.81 6.40
C TYR A 153 15.62 7.11 6.77
N GLU A 154 16.91 7.10 7.10
CA GLU A 154 17.65 8.34 7.38
C GLU A 154 17.57 9.28 6.17
N GLY A 155 16.97 10.47 6.37
CA GLY A 155 16.70 11.44 5.30
C GLY A 155 15.57 11.04 4.34
N ARG A 156 14.83 9.98 4.65
CA ARG A 156 13.70 9.43 3.87
C ARG A 156 12.52 9.04 4.77
N GLU A 157 12.40 9.67 5.93
CA GLU A 157 11.33 9.40 6.90
C GLU A 157 9.95 9.62 6.31
N TRP A 158 9.85 10.52 5.32
CA TRP A 158 8.66 10.78 4.53
C TRP A 158 8.09 9.52 3.87
N LEU A 159 8.88 8.46 3.64
CA LEU A 159 8.37 7.17 3.14
C LEU A 159 7.34 6.53 4.07
N LEU A 160 7.37 6.85 5.37
CA LEU A 160 6.41 6.37 6.36
C LEU A 160 5.29 7.38 6.65
N ASP A 161 5.37 8.59 6.11
CA ASP A 161 4.36 9.63 6.34
C ASP A 161 2.98 9.21 5.83
N GLY A 162 1.93 9.48 6.62
CA GLY A 162 0.56 9.05 6.35
C GLY A 162 0.27 7.55 6.61
N ILE A 163 1.28 6.75 6.95
CA ILE A 163 1.08 5.35 7.34
C ILE A 163 0.66 5.31 8.83
N PRO A 164 -0.46 4.67 9.19
CA PRO A 164 -0.95 4.64 10.57
C PRO A 164 -0.05 3.82 11.49
N GLN A 165 0.17 4.35 12.70
CA GLN A 165 0.76 3.58 13.78
C GLN A 165 -0.18 2.48 14.27
N ARG A 166 0.38 1.42 14.87
CA ARG A 166 -0.39 0.30 15.44
C ARG A 166 -1.39 -0.31 14.46
N SER A 167 -1.00 -0.32 13.18
CA SER A 167 -1.70 -1.02 12.11
C SER A 167 -0.94 -2.29 11.72
N VAL A 168 -1.61 -3.20 11.04
CA VAL A 168 -0.91 -4.16 10.16
C VAL A 168 -0.39 -3.39 8.95
N VAL A 169 0.85 -3.67 8.56
CA VAL A 169 1.48 -3.13 7.34
C VAL A 169 2.01 -4.28 6.48
N SER A 170 2.21 -4.04 5.19
CA SER A 170 2.78 -5.03 4.28
C SER A 170 4.04 -4.52 3.59
N CYS A 171 4.95 -5.43 3.26
CA CYS A 171 6.09 -5.13 2.41
C CYS A 171 6.45 -6.33 1.52
N CYS A 172 7.34 -6.08 0.56
CA CYS A 172 7.78 -7.07 -0.39
C CYS A 172 9.30 -7.15 -0.45
N THR A 173 9.81 -8.38 -0.49
CA THR A 173 11.24 -8.67 -0.64
C THR A 173 11.60 -9.19 -2.03
N ASN A 174 10.61 -9.42 -2.91
CA ASN A 174 10.86 -9.94 -4.26
C ASN A 174 11.78 -9.01 -5.04
N GLY A 175 12.85 -9.58 -5.60
CA GLY A 175 13.82 -8.83 -6.41
C GLY A 175 14.72 -7.88 -5.63
N ARG A 176 14.43 -7.57 -4.36
CA ARG A 176 15.11 -6.54 -3.58
C ARG A 176 16.25 -7.06 -2.68
N ILE A 177 16.21 -8.33 -2.25
CA ILE A 177 17.14 -8.86 -1.22
C ILE A 177 18.18 -9.89 -1.73
N ARG A 178 18.73 -9.68 -2.94
CA ARG A 178 19.60 -10.67 -3.60
C ARG A 178 21.00 -10.78 -2.99
N SER A 179 21.58 -9.69 -2.51
CA SER A 179 22.91 -9.65 -1.90
C SER A 179 22.82 -9.62 -0.38
N LYS A 180 23.91 -10.00 0.30
CA LYS A 180 24.02 -9.89 1.77
C LYS A 180 23.78 -8.46 2.24
N ARG A 181 24.44 -7.49 1.58
CA ARG A 181 24.24 -6.06 1.85
C ARG A 181 22.77 -5.63 1.72
N ALA A 182 22.08 -6.06 0.66
CA ALA A 182 20.68 -5.69 0.48
C ALA A 182 19.75 -6.31 1.56
N ARG A 183 20.10 -7.50 2.07
CA ARG A 183 19.40 -8.10 3.22
C ARG A 183 19.65 -7.33 4.51
N GLU A 184 20.88 -6.91 4.75
CA GLU A 184 21.25 -6.08 5.90
C GLU A 184 20.53 -4.72 5.88
N GLU A 185 20.54 -4.02 4.73
CA GLU A 185 19.82 -2.75 4.53
C GLU A 185 18.30 -2.92 4.71
N PHE A 186 17.72 -4.04 4.25
CA PHE A 186 16.32 -4.36 4.52
C PHE A 186 16.06 -4.55 6.02
N CYS A 187 16.91 -5.29 6.74
CA CYS A 187 16.74 -5.52 8.16
C CYS A 187 16.83 -4.21 8.95
N GLU A 188 17.79 -3.35 8.64
CA GLU A 188 17.93 -2.02 9.24
C GLU A 188 16.66 -1.18 9.04
N GLY A 189 16.19 -1.07 7.80
CA GLY A 189 14.94 -0.37 7.48
C GLY A 189 13.74 -0.99 8.21
N PHE A 190 13.66 -2.31 8.29
CA PHE A 190 12.58 -3.03 8.97
C PHE A 190 12.52 -2.66 10.47
N TYR A 191 13.67 -2.61 11.16
CA TYR A 191 13.73 -2.22 12.56
C TYR A 191 13.36 -0.75 12.77
N GLN A 192 13.83 0.15 11.91
CA GLN A 192 13.47 1.57 11.95
C GLN A 192 11.96 1.78 11.73
N MET A 193 11.37 1.06 10.77
CA MET A 193 9.91 1.07 10.53
C MET A 193 9.16 0.55 11.76
N CYS A 194 9.62 -0.55 12.38
CA CYS A 194 9.00 -1.07 13.61
C CYS A 194 9.01 -0.05 14.75
N GLY A 195 10.14 0.66 14.95
CA GLY A 195 10.25 1.69 15.98
C GLY A 195 9.33 2.89 15.75
N LYS A 196 9.19 3.34 14.50
CA LYS A 196 8.36 4.50 14.13
C LYS A 196 6.86 4.18 14.09
N LEU A 197 6.48 3.06 13.50
CA LEU A 197 5.06 2.70 13.28
C LEU A 197 4.47 1.83 14.39
N GLN A 198 5.29 1.12 15.17
CA GLN A 198 4.83 0.14 16.17
C GLN A 198 3.75 -0.79 15.60
N PRO A 199 4.02 -1.48 14.46
CA PRO A 199 2.99 -2.24 13.76
C PRO A 199 2.46 -3.38 14.64
N LEU A 200 1.21 -3.78 14.43
CA LEU A 200 0.62 -4.94 15.13
C LEU A 200 1.23 -6.27 14.63
N ARG A 201 1.57 -6.31 13.33
CA ARG A 201 2.26 -7.39 12.62
C ARG A 201 2.64 -6.89 11.23
N VAL A 202 3.58 -7.57 10.59
CA VAL A 202 4.03 -7.25 9.23
C VAL A 202 3.72 -8.40 8.27
N VAL A 203 3.06 -8.10 7.17
CA VAL A 203 2.83 -9.06 6.08
C VAL A 203 4.00 -8.94 5.09
N ILE A 204 4.82 -9.98 4.98
CA ILE A 204 5.93 -10.01 4.03
C ILE A 204 5.57 -10.92 2.86
N ILE A 205 5.51 -10.35 1.66
CA ILE A 205 5.33 -11.09 0.41
C ILE A 205 6.69 -11.34 -0.24
N GLY A 206 7.15 -12.58 -0.21
CA GLY A 206 8.48 -12.96 -0.70
C GLY A 206 9.26 -13.83 0.29
N ARG A 207 10.58 -13.94 0.07
CA ARG A 207 11.50 -14.63 0.99
C ARG A 207 11.84 -13.72 2.17
N ILE A 208 11.92 -14.28 3.38
CA ILE A 208 12.42 -13.54 4.54
C ILE A 208 13.95 -13.69 4.56
N PRO A 209 14.72 -12.60 4.74
CA PRO A 209 16.16 -12.70 5.00
C PRO A 209 16.45 -13.53 6.25
N ASP A 210 17.42 -14.45 6.18
CA ASP A 210 17.85 -15.23 7.36
C ASP A 210 18.40 -14.32 8.47
N GLU A 211 18.92 -13.15 8.09
CA GLU A 211 19.45 -12.13 8.99
C GLU A 211 18.35 -11.37 9.78
N LEU A 212 17.07 -11.51 9.40
CA LEU A 212 15.96 -10.78 10.02
C LEU A 212 15.52 -11.44 11.33
N ASN A 213 15.91 -10.86 12.46
CA ASN A 213 15.40 -11.22 13.78
C ASN A 213 14.26 -10.26 14.20
N SER A 214 13.04 -10.56 13.75
CA SER A 214 11.92 -9.65 13.90
C SER A 214 11.46 -9.49 15.37
N PRO A 215 11.30 -8.25 15.88
CA PRO A 215 10.70 -7.99 17.18
C PRO A 215 9.17 -8.08 17.16
N ILE A 216 8.57 -8.22 15.98
CA ILE A 216 7.12 -8.24 15.75
C ILE A 216 6.72 -9.50 14.98
N GLU A 217 5.47 -9.92 15.12
CA GLU A 217 4.92 -11.02 14.34
C GLU A 217 5.02 -10.75 12.82
N ILE A 218 5.52 -11.74 12.08
CA ILE A 218 5.55 -11.73 10.62
C ILE A 218 4.55 -12.75 10.06
N ILE A 219 3.68 -12.30 9.16
CA ILE A 219 2.89 -13.16 8.29
C ILE A 219 3.64 -13.28 6.95
N ASN A 220 4.28 -14.42 6.72
CA ASN A 220 4.96 -14.66 5.45
C ASN A 220 4.02 -15.26 4.41
N LEU A 221 3.86 -14.58 3.27
CA LEU A 221 3.08 -15.07 2.15
C LEU A 221 3.99 -15.24 0.92
N LYS A 222 3.77 -16.32 0.18
CA LYS A 222 4.60 -16.63 -0.99
C LYS A 222 4.31 -15.65 -2.12
N SER A 223 5.35 -15.21 -2.80
CA SER A 223 5.20 -14.47 -4.05
C SER A 223 4.73 -15.35 -5.19
N ARG A 224 4.27 -14.71 -6.28
CA ARG A 224 3.95 -15.41 -7.53
C ARG A 224 5.10 -16.31 -8.00
N ASN A 225 6.32 -15.77 -8.01
CA ASN A 225 7.49 -16.50 -8.50
C ASN A 225 7.82 -17.72 -7.62
N GLN A 226 7.69 -17.60 -6.30
CA GLN A 226 7.86 -18.74 -5.38
C GLN A 226 6.80 -19.82 -5.64
N ARG A 227 5.54 -19.43 -5.80
CA ARG A 227 4.45 -20.38 -6.10
C ARG A 227 4.62 -21.09 -7.45
N ILE A 228 5.12 -20.39 -8.46
CA ILE A 228 5.43 -20.97 -9.77
C ILE A 228 6.55 -22.00 -9.62
N LYS A 229 7.67 -21.63 -9.02
CA LYS A 229 8.81 -22.51 -8.78
C LYS A 229 8.44 -23.81 -8.06
N GLU A 230 7.64 -23.71 -7.01
CA GLU A 230 7.15 -24.88 -6.27
C GLU A 230 6.28 -25.82 -7.11
N LYS A 231 5.46 -25.26 -8.02
CA LYS A 231 4.64 -26.07 -8.94
C LYS A 231 5.48 -26.79 -10.00
N PHE A 232 6.61 -26.21 -10.40
CA PHE A 232 7.49 -26.75 -11.44
C PHE A 232 8.71 -27.51 -10.87
N GLY A 233 8.84 -27.61 -9.54
CA GLY A 233 9.91 -28.38 -8.90
C GLY A 233 11.30 -27.75 -8.97
N GLU A 234 11.39 -26.44 -9.18
CA GLU A 234 12.66 -25.69 -9.25
C GLU A 234 12.88 -24.93 -7.93
N GLU A 235 13.61 -25.50 -6.96
CA GLU A 235 13.94 -24.83 -5.69
C GLU A 235 14.82 -23.56 -5.86
#